data_AF-A0AAV7DPV3-F1
#
_entry.id   AF-A0AAV7DPV3-F1
#
_cell.length_a   1.000
_cell.length_b   1.000
_cell.length_c   1.000
_cell.angle_alpha   90.00
_cell.angle_beta   90.00
_cell.angle_gamma   90.00
#
_symmetry.space_group_name_H-M   'P 1'
#
loop_
_entity.id
_entity.type
_entity.pdbx_description
1 polymer ?
#
loop_
_entity_poly.entity_id
_entity_poly.type
_entity_poly.pdbx_seq_one_letter_code
_entity_poly.pdbx_strand_id
1 'polypeptide(L)'
;MTRRYWNINLEEMMEAGVHFGHGTRKWNPRMAPYISAKRKGIHITNLTRTARFLSAACDLVFDAASRGKNFLIVGTKKSKAADSVAAAAIKVRCHYVNKKKKSGFRDLRVEAGKLKRLPKRDAAMLKRQLSHLQTYLGGIKYMTELPDIVIIVDQQEEYTALRECITLGIPTICLIDTNCDPDLADISIPANDDAIASIRLILNKLVSAICEGQGNMNFLPCSISTLRDIYDISGVEVGQHFYWQIGGFQVHAQVLITSWVVIAILLGSAAIAVRNPQTVPTDGQNFFEYILEFIRDLSKTQIGEDYGPWVPFIGTMFLFIFVSNWSGALLPWKIIQLPHGELAAPTNDINTTVALALPTSVAYFYAGLTKKEGWVISELTMNPLISAASVIAAGLAVGLASIGPGVGQGTAAGQAVEGIARQPEAEGKIRDNRKQRILSAIRNSEELRGGAIEQLEKARARLRKVETEADEFRVNGYSEIEREKNRI
;
A
#
# COMPACT_ATOMS: atom_id res chain seq x y z
N MET A 1 42.45 -0.08 20.19
CA MET A 1 41.32 0.13 19.27
C MET A 1 41.71 1.21 18.29
N THR A 2 41.80 0.90 17.00
CA THR A 2 41.93 1.89 15.93
C THR A 2 40.68 2.76 15.92
N ARG A 3 40.85 4.08 16.08
CA ARG A 3 39.73 5.02 16.07
C ARG A 3 39.24 5.15 14.62
N ARG A 4 38.05 4.61 14.35
CA ARG A 4 37.40 4.72 13.03
C ARG A 4 36.55 5.99 12.99
N TYR A 5 36.43 6.56 11.80
CA TYR A 5 35.63 7.77 11.59
C TYR A 5 34.35 7.40 10.88
N TRP A 6 33.23 7.58 11.57
CA TRP A 6 31.89 7.43 11.01
C TRP A 6 31.39 8.80 10.55
N ASN A 7 30.83 8.88 9.34
CA ASN A 7 30.21 10.11 8.85
C ASN A 7 28.90 10.36 9.60
N ILE A 8 28.95 11.07 10.72
CA ILE A 8 27.81 11.47 11.55
C ILE A 8 27.80 13.00 11.63
N ASN A 9 26.94 13.65 10.85
CA ASN A 9 26.76 15.10 10.88
C ASN A 9 25.56 15.47 11.78
N LEU A 10 25.73 16.50 12.63
CA LEU A 10 24.64 17.00 13.47
C LEU A 10 23.51 17.63 12.65
N GLU A 11 23.84 18.24 11.51
CA GLU A 11 22.85 18.83 10.60
C GLU A 11 21.92 17.76 10.03
N GLU A 12 22.48 16.65 9.54
CA GLU A 12 21.72 15.49 9.03
C GLU A 12 20.78 14.91 10.10
N MET A 13 21.25 14.82 11.36
CA MET A 13 20.42 14.37 12.49
C MET A 13 19.30 15.35 12.83
N MET A 14 19.56 16.65 12.67
CA MET A 14 18.57 17.69 12.93
C MET A 14 17.48 17.67 11.85
N GLU A 15 17.86 17.57 10.57
CA GLU A 15 16.95 17.46 9.42
C GLU A 15 16.09 16.20 9.49
N ALA A 16 16.67 15.06 9.88
CA ALA A 16 15.94 13.81 10.05
C ALA A 16 15.02 13.78 11.30
N GLY A 17 15.06 14.82 12.13
CA GLY A 17 14.20 14.94 13.31
C GLY A 17 14.59 14.01 14.48
N VAL A 18 15.86 13.61 14.57
CA VAL A 18 16.38 12.72 15.64
C VAL A 18 16.26 13.34 17.04
N HIS A 19 16.34 14.67 17.11
CA HIS A 19 16.38 15.44 18.35
C HIS A 19 15.01 15.56 19.05
N PHE A 20 13.91 15.24 18.38
CA PHE A 20 12.58 15.31 18.99
C PHE A 20 12.35 14.08 19.86
N GLY A 21 11.92 14.29 21.09
CA GLY A 21 11.39 13.23 21.94
C GLY A 21 9.88 13.33 22.11
N HIS A 22 9.37 12.62 23.10
CA HIS A 22 7.97 12.64 23.49
C HIS A 22 7.56 13.88 24.31
N GLY A 23 6.24 14.03 24.49
CA GLY A 23 5.66 15.08 25.31
C GLY A 23 6.03 14.95 26.79
N THR A 24 6.15 16.08 27.51
CA THR A 24 6.76 16.11 28.85
C THR A 24 5.97 15.45 29.98
N ARG A 25 4.79 14.90 29.66
CA ARG A 25 4.00 14.09 30.59
C ARG A 25 4.34 12.59 30.48
N LYS A 26 4.99 12.18 29.39
CA LYS A 26 5.30 10.79 29.04
C LYS A 26 6.83 10.61 28.96
N TRP A 27 7.56 11.02 29.99
CA TRP A 27 9.02 10.89 30.01
C TRP A 27 9.48 10.06 31.20
N ASN A 28 10.61 9.37 31.05
CA ASN A 28 11.26 8.63 32.11
C ASN A 28 12.31 9.54 32.78
N PRO A 29 12.28 9.76 34.11
CA PRO A 29 13.28 10.55 34.81
C PRO A 29 14.74 10.12 34.58
N ARG A 30 14.97 8.82 34.31
CA ARG A 30 16.30 8.29 33.98
C ARG A 30 16.86 8.83 32.67
N MET A 31 16.01 9.34 31.77
CA MET A 31 16.42 9.99 30.53
C MET A 31 16.93 11.42 30.73
N ALA A 32 16.84 11.99 31.94
CA ALA A 32 17.29 13.36 32.22
C ALA A 32 18.70 13.70 31.69
N PRO A 33 19.73 12.82 31.80
CA PRO A 33 21.08 13.12 31.29
C PRO A 33 21.18 13.21 29.76
N TYR A 34 20.19 12.67 29.04
CA TYR A 34 20.15 12.62 27.58
C TYR A 34 19.25 13.71 26.97
N ILE A 35 18.48 14.42 27.80
CA ILE A 35 17.58 15.50 27.39
C ILE A 35 18.33 16.83 27.50
N SER A 36 18.31 17.63 26.45
CA SER A 36 18.96 18.94 26.39
C SER A 36 18.03 20.09 26.78
N ALA A 37 16.78 20.06 26.31
CA ALA A 37 15.83 21.14 26.51
C ALA A 37 14.38 20.64 26.44
N LYS A 38 13.44 21.54 26.76
CA LYS A 38 12.01 21.36 26.57
C LYS A 38 11.47 22.56 25.78
N ARG A 39 10.74 22.32 24.69
CA ARG A 39 10.08 23.38 23.91
C ARG A 39 8.66 22.97 23.56
N LYS A 40 7.69 23.87 23.72
CA LYS A 40 6.27 23.64 23.40
C LYS A 40 5.70 22.32 23.96
N GLY A 41 6.15 21.92 25.16
CA GLY A 41 5.70 20.68 25.80
C GLY A 41 6.32 19.38 25.27
N ILE A 42 7.31 19.47 24.39
CA ILE A 42 8.08 18.34 23.83
C ILE A 42 9.51 18.38 24.37
N HIS A 43 10.06 17.21 24.71
CA HIS A 43 11.47 17.10 25.09
C HIS A 43 12.38 17.12 23.85
N ILE A 44 13.54 17.75 23.98
CA ILE A 44 14.58 17.77 22.96
C ILE A 44 15.76 16.96 23.50
N THR A 45 16.19 15.94 22.75
CA THR A 45 17.34 15.10 23.11
C THR A 45 18.65 15.77 22.74
N ASN A 46 19.74 15.37 23.39
CA ASN A 46 21.08 15.90 23.15
C ASN A 46 21.74 15.16 21.97
N LEU A 47 21.73 15.76 20.79
CA LEU A 47 22.33 15.17 19.58
C LEU A 47 23.83 14.86 19.73
N THR A 48 24.58 15.63 20.50
CA THR A 48 26.00 15.35 20.75
C THR A 48 26.18 14.05 21.54
N ARG A 49 25.26 13.76 22.48
CA ARG A 49 25.23 12.46 23.16
C ARG A 49 24.85 11.36 22.18
N THR A 50 23.81 11.57 21.38
CA THR A 50 23.38 10.61 20.35
C THR A 50 24.51 10.25 19.38
N ALA A 51 25.25 11.24 18.88
CA ALA A 51 26.38 11.01 17.97
C ALA A 51 27.48 10.16 18.61
N ARG A 52 27.75 10.34 19.92
CA ARG A 52 28.73 9.53 20.65
C ARG A 52 28.27 8.07 20.80
N PHE A 53 27.02 7.85 21.20
CA PHE A 53 26.47 6.49 21.34
C PHE A 53 26.35 5.80 19.98
N LEU A 54 25.95 6.54 18.95
CA LEU A 54 25.88 6.02 17.59
C LEU A 54 27.26 5.63 17.05
N SER A 55 28.29 6.44 17.29
CA SER A 55 29.68 6.08 16.92
C SER A 55 30.14 4.82 17.65
N ALA A 56 29.89 4.72 18.96
CA ALA A 56 30.26 3.53 19.74
C ALA A 56 29.51 2.27 19.26
N ALA A 57 28.23 2.42 18.91
CA ALA A 57 27.45 1.35 18.30
C ALA A 57 28.03 0.92 16.95
N CYS A 58 28.37 1.86 16.07
CA CYS A 58 28.99 1.55 14.78
C CYS A 58 30.35 0.85 14.94
N ASP A 59 31.18 1.27 15.90
CA ASP A 59 32.46 0.62 16.20
C ASP A 59 32.26 -0.85 16.62
N LEU A 60 31.32 -1.10 17.55
CA LEU A 60 30.99 -2.44 18.02
C LEU A 60 30.46 -3.33 16.90
N VAL A 61 29.56 -2.77 16.09
CA VAL A 61 28.91 -3.48 14.98
C VAL A 61 29.92 -3.81 13.87
N PHE A 62 30.83 -2.90 13.54
CA PHE A 62 31.92 -3.15 12.60
C PHE A 62 32.85 -4.27 13.10
N ASP A 63 33.28 -4.19 14.37
CA ASP A 63 34.17 -5.19 14.97
C ASP A 63 33.50 -6.56 15.06
N ALA A 64 32.20 -6.62 15.26
CA ALA A 64 31.44 -7.87 15.23
C ALA A 64 31.27 -8.41 13.81
N ALA A 65 30.97 -7.55 12.84
CA ALA A 65 30.78 -7.93 11.45
C ALA A 65 32.07 -8.46 10.81
N SER A 66 33.20 -7.83 11.10
CA SER A 66 34.52 -8.29 10.66
C SER A 66 34.95 -9.64 11.24
N ARG A 67 34.33 -10.08 12.34
CA ARG A 67 34.51 -11.41 12.93
C ARG A 67 33.48 -12.43 12.44
N GLY A 68 32.61 -12.06 11.49
CA GLY A 68 31.59 -12.95 10.94
C GLY A 68 30.42 -13.24 11.88
N LYS A 69 30.14 -12.36 12.85
CA LYS A 69 29.03 -12.52 13.79
C LYS A 69 27.66 -12.32 13.14
N ASN A 70 26.64 -12.94 13.72
CA ASN A 70 25.26 -12.85 13.25
C ASN A 70 24.49 -11.70 13.90
N PHE A 71 23.73 -10.96 13.09
CA PHE A 71 22.92 -9.82 13.54
C PHE A 71 21.43 -10.07 13.35
N LEU A 72 20.63 -9.62 14.31
CA LEU A 72 19.18 -9.57 14.22
C LEU A 72 18.68 -8.13 14.41
N ILE A 73 17.88 -7.62 13.46
CA ILE A 73 17.25 -6.31 13.57
C ILE A 73 15.76 -6.47 13.89
N VAL A 74 15.30 -5.90 15.01
CA VAL A 74 13.93 -6.02 15.51
C VAL A 74 13.26 -4.65 15.50
N GLY A 75 12.06 -4.59 14.94
CA GLY A 75 11.19 -3.41 15.05
C GLY A 75 9.82 -3.70 14.44
N THR A 76 8.80 -3.86 15.28
CA THR A 76 7.46 -4.28 14.86
C THR A 76 6.42 -3.17 14.93
N LYS A 77 6.84 -1.95 15.26
CA LYS A 77 6.00 -0.74 15.31
C LYS A 77 5.13 -0.68 14.05
N LYS A 78 3.81 -0.54 14.24
CA LYS A 78 2.81 -0.51 13.16
C LYS A 78 2.86 0.80 12.37
N SER A 79 3.96 1.00 11.64
CA SER A 79 4.21 2.14 10.77
C SER A 79 5.18 1.71 9.65
N LYS A 80 5.48 2.61 8.70
CA LYS A 80 6.50 2.38 7.66
C LYS A 80 7.93 2.16 8.23
N ALA A 81 8.11 2.26 9.54
CA ALA A 81 9.35 1.89 10.23
C ALA A 81 9.65 0.38 10.09
N ALA A 82 8.62 -0.48 10.16
CA ALA A 82 8.78 -1.93 9.99
C ALA A 82 9.34 -2.31 8.61
N ASP A 83 8.94 -1.59 7.56
CA ASP A 83 9.47 -1.78 6.21
C ASP A 83 10.93 -1.33 6.11
N SER A 84 11.29 -0.27 6.86
CA SER A 84 12.65 0.24 6.92
C SER A 84 13.61 -0.74 7.62
N VAL A 85 13.13 -1.45 8.65
CA VAL A 85 13.87 -2.55 9.32
C VAL A 85 14.14 -3.70 8.36
N ALA A 86 13.12 -4.14 7.61
CA ALA A 86 13.28 -5.22 6.64
C ALA A 86 14.26 -4.83 5.52
N ALA A 87 14.10 -3.62 4.96
CA ALA A 87 14.98 -3.12 3.91
C ALA A 87 16.45 -2.99 4.39
N ALA A 88 16.66 -2.47 5.61
CA ALA A 88 17.96 -2.36 6.24
C ALA A 88 18.64 -3.73 6.39
N ALA A 89 17.93 -4.73 6.92
CA ALA A 89 18.48 -6.07 7.11
C ALA A 89 18.77 -6.80 5.80
N ILE A 90 17.90 -6.69 4.80
CA ILE A 90 18.10 -7.28 3.48
C ILE A 90 19.36 -6.72 2.82
N LYS A 91 19.63 -5.41 2.99
CA LYS A 91 20.80 -4.74 2.42
C LYS A 91 22.13 -5.35 2.88
N VAL A 92 22.23 -5.76 4.15
CA VAL A 92 23.42 -6.39 4.75
C VAL A 92 23.30 -7.90 4.95
N ARG A 93 22.26 -8.51 4.38
CA ARG A 93 21.95 -9.96 4.49
C ARG A 93 21.87 -10.44 5.95
N CYS A 94 21.33 -9.62 6.84
CA CYS A 94 21.10 -9.96 8.24
C CYS A 94 19.66 -10.44 8.47
N HIS A 95 19.41 -11.04 9.64
CA HIS A 95 18.07 -11.46 10.04
C HIS A 95 17.24 -10.27 10.54
N TYR A 96 15.92 -10.36 10.40
CA TYR A 96 15.03 -9.32 10.91
C TYR A 96 13.69 -9.82 11.43
N VAL A 97 13.07 -9.03 12.30
CA VAL A 97 11.70 -9.18 12.77
C VAL A 97 10.99 -7.85 12.62
N ASN A 98 10.06 -7.78 11.67
CA ASN A 98 9.27 -6.57 11.38
C ASN A 98 7.78 -6.71 11.69
N LYS A 99 7.35 -7.88 12.19
CA LYS A 99 5.97 -8.17 12.58
C LYS A 99 5.94 -8.88 13.92
N LYS A 100 5.10 -8.39 14.83
CA LYS A 100 4.96 -8.95 16.17
C LYS A 100 4.31 -10.33 16.11
N LYS A 101 5.05 -11.35 16.53
CA LYS A 101 4.52 -12.71 16.65
C LYS A 101 3.46 -12.74 17.76
N LYS A 102 2.25 -13.18 17.43
CA LYS A 102 1.28 -13.59 18.46
C LYS A 102 1.74 -14.90 19.11
N SER A 103 1.63 -15.05 20.42
CA SER A 103 1.97 -16.32 21.08
C SER A 103 1.09 -17.47 20.55
N GLY A 104 1.63 -18.69 20.49
CA GLY A 104 0.88 -19.91 20.09
C GLY A 104 1.18 -20.48 18.70
N PHE A 105 2.15 -19.96 17.95
CA PHE A 105 2.58 -20.59 16.70
C PHE A 105 3.41 -21.85 16.96
N ARG A 106 2.85 -23.02 16.61
CA ARG A 106 3.61 -24.27 16.45
C ARG A 106 4.40 -24.24 15.14
N ASP A 107 5.61 -24.80 15.17
CA ASP A 107 6.48 -24.92 13.99
C ASP A 107 5.86 -25.85 12.94
N LEU A 108 5.18 -25.26 11.96
CA LEU A 108 4.64 -25.96 10.77
C LEU A 108 5.68 -26.08 9.65
N ARG A 109 6.98 -25.98 9.98
CA ARG A 109 8.10 -26.07 9.01
C ARG A 109 8.11 -27.38 8.21
N VAL A 110 7.42 -28.41 8.71
CA VAL A 110 7.44 -29.79 8.17
C VAL A 110 6.37 -30.05 7.09
N GLU A 111 5.35 -29.21 6.90
CA GLU A 111 4.18 -29.58 6.05
C GLU A 111 4.12 -28.98 4.64
N ALA A 112 5.01 -28.04 4.29
CA ALA A 112 4.94 -27.34 3.00
C ALA A 112 5.13 -28.26 1.77
N GLY A 113 5.83 -29.38 1.92
CA GLY A 113 6.10 -30.34 0.83
C GLY A 113 4.90 -31.17 0.36
N LYS A 114 3.79 -31.20 1.12
CA LYS A 114 2.62 -32.05 0.83
C LYS A 114 1.47 -31.35 0.09
N LEU A 115 1.60 -30.07 -0.26
CA LEU A 115 0.50 -29.26 -0.82
C LEU A 115 -0.15 -29.83 -2.10
N LYS A 116 0.59 -30.57 -2.93
CA LYS A 116 0.07 -31.10 -4.21
C LYS A 116 -0.89 -32.27 -4.06
N ARG A 117 -0.92 -32.95 -2.90
CA ARG A 117 -1.74 -34.15 -2.66
C ARG A 117 -2.98 -33.89 -1.80
N LEU A 118 -3.24 -32.64 -1.45
CA LEU A 118 -4.31 -32.27 -0.52
C LEU A 118 -5.58 -31.80 -1.23
N PRO A 119 -6.76 -32.06 -0.66
CA PRO A 119 -8.03 -31.48 -1.12
C PRO A 119 -7.94 -29.95 -1.23
N LYS A 120 -8.66 -29.35 -2.20
CA LYS A 120 -8.60 -27.89 -2.46
C LYS A 120 -8.85 -27.02 -1.21
N ARG A 121 -9.73 -27.47 -0.30
CA ARG A 121 -10.02 -26.80 0.98
C ARG A 121 -8.79 -26.79 1.89
N ASP A 122 -8.16 -27.94 2.07
CA ASP A 122 -7.01 -28.11 2.96
C ASP A 122 -5.77 -27.42 2.38
N ALA A 123 -5.58 -27.50 1.06
CA ALA A 123 -4.55 -26.76 0.36
C ALA A 123 -4.72 -25.23 0.53
N ALA A 124 -5.95 -24.72 0.48
CA ALA A 124 -6.22 -23.29 0.73
C ALA A 124 -5.97 -22.91 2.20
N MET A 125 -6.35 -23.77 3.15
CA MET A 125 -6.08 -23.55 4.57
C MET A 125 -4.58 -23.53 4.87
N LEU A 126 -3.82 -24.49 4.33
CA LEU A 126 -2.37 -24.55 4.43
C LEU A 126 -1.70 -23.36 3.74
N LYS A 127 -2.17 -22.92 2.57
CA LYS A 127 -1.67 -21.70 1.93
C LYS A 127 -1.86 -20.46 2.81
N ARG A 128 -3.02 -20.33 3.47
CA ARG A 128 -3.26 -19.24 4.42
C ARG A 128 -2.33 -19.33 5.62
N GLN A 129 -2.16 -20.52 6.19
CA GLN A 129 -1.23 -20.75 7.31
C GLN A 129 0.22 -20.44 6.91
N LEU A 130 0.65 -20.87 5.72
CA LEU A 130 1.99 -20.62 5.20
C LEU A 130 2.21 -19.13 4.93
N SER A 131 1.28 -18.45 4.26
CA SER A 131 1.32 -17.00 4.07
C SER A 131 1.40 -16.24 5.39
N HIS A 132 0.61 -16.66 6.38
CA HIS A 132 0.63 -16.08 7.71
C HIS A 132 1.99 -16.32 8.40
N LEU A 133 2.52 -17.54 8.39
CA LEU A 133 3.84 -17.86 8.93
C LEU A 133 4.97 -17.10 8.22
N GLN A 134 4.94 -17.01 6.90
CA GLN A 134 5.93 -16.28 6.11
C GLN A 134 5.95 -14.79 6.46
N THR A 135 4.79 -14.24 6.83
CA THR A 135 4.67 -12.84 7.27
C THR A 135 5.41 -12.57 8.60
N TYR A 136 5.43 -13.53 9.54
CA TYR A 136 6.08 -13.34 10.85
C TYR A 136 7.50 -13.90 10.93
N LEU A 137 7.75 -15.04 10.26
CA LEU A 137 9.00 -15.79 10.35
C LEU A 137 9.91 -15.58 9.13
N GLY A 138 9.50 -14.76 8.16
CA GLY A 138 10.25 -14.56 6.91
C GLY A 138 11.69 -14.10 7.14
N GLY A 139 11.89 -13.11 8.01
CA GLY A 139 13.21 -12.52 8.26
C GLY A 139 14.16 -13.38 9.12
N ILE A 140 13.63 -14.38 9.83
CA ILE A 140 14.41 -15.36 10.61
C ILE A 140 14.38 -16.77 9.98
N LYS A 141 13.83 -16.90 8.77
CA LYS A 141 13.67 -18.20 8.10
C LYS A 141 15.00 -18.93 7.89
N TYR A 142 16.08 -18.19 7.67
CA TYR A 142 17.41 -18.72 7.40
C TYR A 142 18.32 -18.73 8.63
N MET A 143 17.80 -18.34 9.79
CA MET A 143 18.56 -18.33 11.04
C MET A 143 18.66 -19.76 11.58
N THR A 144 19.89 -20.25 11.72
CA THR A 144 20.20 -21.60 12.27
C THR A 144 20.71 -21.55 13.70
N GLU A 145 21.34 -20.43 14.08
CA GLU A 145 21.96 -20.20 15.39
C GLU A 145 21.37 -18.95 16.04
N LEU A 146 21.64 -18.76 17.34
CA LEU A 146 21.24 -17.54 18.03
C LEU A 146 22.03 -16.33 17.48
N PRO A 147 21.42 -15.14 17.41
CA PRO A 147 22.14 -13.94 17.00
C PRO A 147 23.17 -13.55 18.07
N ASP A 148 24.34 -13.08 17.62
CA ASP A 148 25.38 -12.56 18.51
C ASP A 148 25.07 -11.15 19.01
N ILE A 149 24.38 -10.35 18.19
CA ILE A 149 23.99 -8.97 18.49
C ILE A 149 22.57 -8.72 18.00
N VAL A 150 21.77 -8.07 18.83
CA VAL A 150 20.41 -7.66 18.47
C VAL A 150 20.31 -6.12 18.43
N ILE A 151 19.83 -5.60 17.32
CA ILE A 151 19.55 -4.18 17.12
C ILE A 151 18.03 -3.99 17.24
N ILE A 152 17.58 -3.15 18.17
CA ILE A 152 16.16 -2.98 18.50
C ILE A 152 15.73 -1.54 18.22
N VAL A 153 14.64 -1.40 17.50
CA VAL A 153 13.98 -0.13 17.20
C VAL A 153 12.70 -0.05 18.03
N ASP A 154 12.58 1.00 18.85
CA ASP A 154 11.49 1.23 19.81
C ASP A 154 11.49 0.23 20.98
N GLN A 155 12.08 0.66 22.10
CA GLN A 155 12.16 -0.16 23.32
C GLN A 155 10.77 -0.49 23.92
N GLN A 156 9.80 0.41 23.83
CA GLN A 156 8.50 0.24 24.49
C GLN A 156 7.67 -0.85 23.80
N GLU A 157 7.67 -0.84 22.46
CA GLU A 157 6.95 -1.85 21.68
C GLU A 157 7.64 -3.23 21.73
N GLU A 158 8.97 -3.24 21.84
CA GLU A 158 9.84 -4.44 21.80
C GLU A 158 10.39 -4.87 23.16
N TYR A 159 9.74 -4.48 24.26
CA TYR A 159 10.19 -4.80 25.61
C TYR A 159 10.38 -6.32 25.86
N THR A 160 9.57 -7.17 25.23
CA THR A 160 9.72 -8.63 25.29
C THR A 160 11.04 -9.10 24.68
N ALA A 161 11.42 -8.56 23.51
CA ALA A 161 12.66 -8.92 22.84
C ALA A 161 13.88 -8.51 23.68
N LEU A 162 13.84 -7.33 24.30
CA LEU A 162 14.88 -6.88 25.24
C LEU A 162 15.02 -7.84 26.43
N ARG A 163 13.92 -8.23 27.08
CA ARG A 163 13.97 -9.19 28.19
C ARG A 163 14.53 -10.54 27.79
N GLU A 164 14.17 -11.04 26.61
CA GLU A 164 14.71 -12.30 26.08
C GLU A 164 16.23 -12.18 25.84
N CYS A 165 16.70 -11.07 25.27
CA CYS A 165 18.13 -10.83 25.08
C CYS A 165 18.90 -10.76 26.40
N ILE A 166 18.37 -10.03 27.40
CA ILE A 166 18.95 -9.96 28.74
C ILE A 166 19.05 -11.36 29.37
N THR A 167 17.99 -12.16 29.25
CA THR A 167 17.94 -13.52 29.81
C THR A 167 18.97 -14.43 29.15
N LEU A 168 19.17 -14.27 27.84
CA LEU A 168 20.12 -15.07 27.05
C LEU A 168 21.56 -14.51 27.08
N GLY A 169 21.78 -13.34 27.69
CA GLY A 169 23.09 -12.69 27.70
C GLY A 169 23.54 -12.20 26.33
N ILE A 170 22.61 -11.88 25.43
CA ILE A 170 22.90 -11.39 24.08
C ILE A 170 23.01 -9.86 24.12
N PRO A 171 24.11 -9.25 23.65
CA PRO A 171 24.28 -7.81 23.65
C PRO A 171 23.28 -7.10 22.72
N THR A 172 22.77 -5.98 23.21
CA THR A 172 21.69 -5.22 22.59
C THR A 172 22.09 -3.78 22.28
N ILE A 173 21.74 -3.33 21.07
CA ILE A 173 21.82 -1.93 20.67
C ILE A 173 20.39 -1.45 20.48
N CYS A 174 19.94 -0.48 21.28
CA CYS A 174 18.55 -0.05 21.27
C CYS A 174 18.40 1.43 20.94
N LEU A 175 17.45 1.73 20.06
CA LEU A 175 16.95 3.08 19.88
C LEU A 175 16.01 3.42 21.04
N ILE A 176 16.29 4.53 21.74
CA ILE A 176 15.53 4.94 22.92
C ILE A 176 15.05 6.38 22.80
N ASP A 177 13.76 6.62 23.04
CA ASP A 177 13.19 7.96 23.20
C ASP A 177 13.11 8.31 24.70
N THR A 178 12.76 9.54 25.01
CA THR A 178 12.59 10.14 26.33
C THR A 178 11.65 9.40 27.29
N ASN A 179 10.77 8.52 26.80
CA ASN A 179 9.88 7.66 27.59
C ASN A 179 10.54 6.30 27.98
N CYS A 180 11.71 5.99 27.45
CA CYS A 180 12.41 4.72 27.61
C CYS A 180 13.32 4.72 28.86
N ASP A 181 13.70 3.54 29.35
CA ASP A 181 14.73 3.34 30.36
C ASP A 181 16.09 3.05 29.68
N PRO A 182 17.09 3.93 29.83
CA PRO A 182 18.39 3.77 29.18
C PRO A 182 19.23 2.62 29.72
N ASP A 183 18.87 2.05 30.88
CA ASP A 183 19.65 1.00 31.55
C ASP A 183 19.34 -0.42 31.03
N LEU A 184 18.30 -0.58 30.20
CA LEU A 184 17.84 -1.91 29.74
C LEU A 184 18.63 -2.46 28.55
N ALA A 185 19.38 -1.63 27.84
CA ALA A 185 20.17 -2.04 26.67
C ALA A 185 21.66 -1.73 26.90
N ASP A 186 22.54 -2.55 26.33
CA ASP A 186 23.99 -2.40 26.48
C ASP A 186 24.51 -1.11 25.82
N ILE A 187 23.97 -0.80 24.64
CA ILE A 187 24.18 0.49 23.97
C ILE A 187 22.83 1.13 23.66
N SER A 188 22.53 2.17 24.42
CA SER A 188 21.32 2.98 24.29
C SER A 188 21.59 4.21 23.42
N ILE A 189 20.95 4.31 22.26
CA ILE A 189 21.07 5.44 21.31
C ILE A 189 19.84 6.36 21.48
N PRO A 190 20.00 7.57 22.07
CA PRO A 190 18.90 8.51 22.26
C PRO A 190 18.42 9.09 20.92
N ALA A 191 17.19 8.79 20.52
CA ALA A 191 16.64 9.26 19.26
C ALA A 191 15.11 9.18 19.22
N ASN A 192 14.54 9.91 18.27
CA ASN A 192 13.13 9.82 17.94
C ASN A 192 12.78 8.47 17.30
N ASP A 193 11.87 7.72 17.93
CA ASP A 193 11.35 6.44 17.43
C ASP A 193 9.97 6.58 16.73
N ASP A 194 9.40 7.79 16.68
CA ASP A 194 8.14 8.08 15.97
C ASP A 194 8.41 8.55 14.53
N ALA A 195 9.53 9.25 14.30
CA ALA A 195 9.89 9.74 12.97
C ALA A 195 10.58 8.65 12.13
N ILE A 196 9.97 8.30 11.00
CA ILE A 196 10.54 7.35 10.03
C ILE A 196 11.91 7.82 9.51
N ALA A 197 12.09 9.14 9.33
CA ALA A 197 13.36 9.71 8.88
C ALA A 197 14.48 9.48 9.90
N SER A 198 14.21 9.69 11.20
CA SER A 198 15.14 9.41 12.31
C SER A 198 15.54 7.94 12.34
N ILE A 199 14.57 7.02 12.33
CA ILE A 199 14.81 5.57 12.32
C ILE A 199 15.67 5.17 11.12
N ARG A 200 15.32 5.64 9.92
CA ARG A 200 16.07 5.32 8.70
C ARG A 200 17.49 5.85 8.77
N LEU A 201 17.69 7.08 9.23
CA LEU A 201 19.02 7.66 9.35
C LEU A 201 19.91 6.79 10.24
N ILE A 202 19.43 6.44 11.43
CA ILE A 202 20.21 5.67 12.41
C ILE A 202 20.47 4.25 11.92
N LEU A 203 19.44 3.57 11.40
CA LEU A 203 19.61 2.25 10.81
C LEU A 203 20.61 2.27 9.66
N ASN A 204 20.55 3.28 8.77
CA ASN A 204 21.47 3.37 7.64
C ASN A 204 22.93 3.53 8.09
N LYS A 205 23.21 4.30 9.16
CA LYS A 205 24.58 4.41 9.70
C LYS A 205 25.06 3.09 10.30
N LEU A 206 24.22 2.39 11.07
CA LEU A 206 24.54 1.06 11.62
C LEU A 206 24.77 0.02 10.52
N VAL A 207 23.89 0.00 9.50
CA VAL A 207 23.99 -0.89 8.34
C VAL A 207 25.24 -0.59 7.51
N SER A 208 25.64 0.68 7.36
CA SER A 208 26.92 1.04 6.73
C SER A 208 28.08 0.41 7.48
N ALA A 209 28.08 0.49 8.81
CA ALA A 209 29.12 -0.10 9.65
C ALA A 209 29.18 -1.65 9.53
N ILE A 210 28.03 -2.32 9.45
CA ILE A 210 27.97 -3.78 9.18
C ILE A 210 28.59 -4.08 7.81
N CYS A 211 28.19 -3.34 6.78
CA CYS A 211 28.62 -3.55 5.41
C CYS A 211 30.14 -3.36 5.26
N GLU A 212 30.68 -2.30 5.86
CA GLU A 212 32.11 -2.03 5.90
C GLU A 212 32.87 -3.12 6.66
N GLY A 213 32.32 -3.60 7.79
CA GLY A 213 32.91 -4.68 8.57
C GLY A 213 32.95 -6.03 7.83
N GLN A 214 31.93 -6.33 7.03
CA GLN A 214 31.88 -7.52 6.17
C GLN A 214 32.85 -7.49 4.98
N GLY A 215 33.54 -6.36 4.73
CA GLY A 215 34.38 -6.18 3.55
C GLY A 215 33.58 -5.98 2.24
N ASN A 216 32.27 -5.76 2.32
CA ASN A 216 31.42 -5.45 1.18
C ASN A 216 31.49 -3.96 0.83
N MET A 217 32.61 -3.52 0.27
CA MET A 217 32.88 -2.13 -0.12
C MET A 217 32.20 -1.69 -1.44
N ASN A 218 31.17 -2.40 -1.92
CA ASN A 218 30.49 -2.08 -3.20
C ASN A 218 29.17 -1.30 -3.06
N PHE A 219 28.82 -0.81 -1.86
CA PHE A 219 27.61 -0.02 -1.66
C PHE A 219 27.93 1.40 -1.17
N LEU A 220 28.06 2.32 -2.12
CA LEU A 220 28.19 3.76 -1.88
C LEU A 220 26.98 4.32 -1.09
N PRO A 221 27.18 5.37 -0.27
CA PRO A 221 26.12 6.06 0.44
C PRO A 221 25.15 6.74 -0.53
N CYS A 222 23.89 6.70 -0.14
CA CYS A 222 22.73 7.17 -0.86
C CYS A 222 22.80 8.68 -1.16
N SER A 223 23.26 9.05 -2.35
CA SER A 223 23.02 10.39 -2.95
C SER A 223 22.62 10.29 -4.43
N ILE A 224 22.89 9.15 -5.08
CA ILE A 224 22.51 8.87 -6.48
C ILE A 224 21.18 8.11 -6.59
N SER A 225 20.63 7.60 -5.47
CA SER A 225 19.38 6.83 -5.53
C SER A 225 18.19 7.67 -5.95
N THR A 226 18.14 8.98 -5.71
CA THR A 226 16.94 9.77 -6.05
C THR A 226 16.64 9.78 -7.55
N LEU A 227 17.67 9.71 -8.42
CA LEU A 227 17.47 9.61 -9.88
C LEU A 227 17.23 8.16 -10.33
N ARG A 228 17.88 7.19 -9.69
CA ARG A 228 17.65 5.77 -9.99
C ARG A 228 16.31 5.27 -9.44
N ASP A 229 15.81 5.85 -8.35
CA ASP A 229 14.48 5.61 -7.80
C ASP A 229 13.43 6.22 -8.72
N ILE A 230 13.66 7.38 -9.35
CA ILE A 230 12.77 7.89 -10.42
C ILE A 230 12.80 6.96 -11.64
N TYR A 231 13.97 6.42 -12.00
CA TYR A 231 14.13 5.45 -13.10
C TYR A 231 13.52 4.07 -12.78
N ASP A 232 13.61 3.60 -11.54
CA ASP A 232 13.04 2.33 -11.03
C ASP A 232 11.54 2.48 -10.71
N ILE A 233 11.05 3.70 -10.41
CA ILE A 233 9.62 4.03 -10.34
C ILE A 233 9.02 4.10 -11.76
N SER A 234 9.79 4.49 -12.79
CA SER A 234 9.40 4.27 -14.18
C SER A 234 9.59 2.82 -14.64
N GLY A 235 10.46 2.06 -13.99
CA GLY A 235 10.74 0.65 -14.24
C GLY A 235 9.86 -0.31 -13.43
N VAL A 236 8.59 0.03 -13.22
CA VAL A 236 7.60 -0.91 -12.64
C VAL A 236 7.22 -1.93 -13.73
N GLU A 237 8.17 -2.80 -14.08
CA GLU A 237 7.96 -3.94 -14.96
C GLU A 237 7.25 -5.05 -14.15
N VAL A 238 5.92 -5.02 -14.17
CA VAL A 238 5.09 -6.11 -13.65
C VAL A 238 4.99 -7.19 -14.73
N GLY A 239 6.04 -8.02 -14.87
CA GLY A 239 6.00 -9.22 -15.71
C GLY A 239 7.32 -9.53 -16.42
N GLN A 240 7.49 -10.79 -16.83
CA GLN A 240 8.51 -11.12 -17.84
C GLN A 240 8.03 -10.61 -19.19
N HIS A 241 8.71 -9.61 -19.75
CA HIS A 241 8.36 -9.04 -21.05
C HIS A 241 9.30 -9.56 -22.14
N PHE A 242 8.75 -9.74 -23.35
CA PHE A 242 9.53 -10.07 -24.53
C PHE A 242 10.05 -8.78 -25.18
N TYR A 243 11.38 -8.66 -25.31
CA TYR A 243 12.04 -7.46 -25.83
C TYR A 243 12.57 -7.66 -27.26
N TRP A 244 12.47 -6.61 -28.08
CA TRP A 244 13.22 -6.45 -29.32
C TRP A 244 14.27 -5.36 -29.19
N GLN A 245 15.44 -5.58 -29.79
CA GLN A 245 16.49 -4.58 -29.91
C GLN A 245 16.30 -3.85 -31.24
N ILE A 246 15.90 -2.58 -31.20
CA ILE A 246 15.77 -1.74 -32.38
C ILE A 246 16.68 -0.54 -32.19
N GLY A 247 17.74 -0.44 -33.01
CA GLY A 247 18.61 0.74 -33.04
C GLY A 247 19.25 1.11 -31.69
N GLY A 248 19.57 0.13 -30.84
CA GLY A 248 20.16 0.34 -29.52
C GLY A 248 19.15 0.51 -28.38
N PHE A 249 17.85 0.51 -28.66
CA PHE A 249 16.79 0.59 -27.64
C PHE A 249 16.12 -0.78 -27.45
N GLN A 250 15.83 -1.13 -26.19
CA GLN A 250 15.03 -2.29 -25.85
C GLN A 250 13.55 -1.88 -25.88
N VAL A 251 12.76 -2.54 -26.74
CA VAL A 251 11.34 -2.25 -26.88
C VAL A 251 10.52 -3.48 -26.51
N HIS A 252 9.42 -3.28 -25.78
CA HIS A 252 8.47 -4.32 -25.40
C HIS A 252 7.76 -4.85 -26.65
N ALA A 253 8.32 -5.89 -27.26
CA ALA A 253 7.83 -6.46 -28.51
C ALA A 253 6.39 -6.97 -28.38
N GLN A 254 6.03 -7.49 -27.21
CA GLN A 254 4.66 -7.92 -26.90
C GLN A 254 3.64 -6.75 -27.00
N VAL A 255 3.99 -5.59 -26.46
CA VAL A 255 3.15 -4.38 -26.49
C VAL A 255 3.01 -3.88 -27.92
N LEU A 256 4.11 -3.88 -28.69
CA LEU A 256 4.06 -3.49 -30.10
C LEU A 256 3.13 -4.41 -30.90
N ILE A 257 3.29 -5.73 -30.78
CA ILE A 257 2.48 -6.70 -31.53
C ILE A 257 0.99 -6.51 -31.19
N THR A 258 0.64 -6.43 -29.91
CA THR A 258 -0.75 -6.29 -29.47
C THR A 258 -1.35 -4.95 -29.87
N SER A 259 -0.56 -3.87 -29.83
CA SER A 259 -0.96 -2.54 -30.30
C SER A 259 -1.23 -2.53 -31.80
N TRP A 260 -0.37 -3.17 -32.61
CA TRP A 260 -0.58 -3.26 -34.06
C TRP A 260 -1.83 -4.04 -34.43
N VAL A 261 -2.16 -5.10 -33.68
CA VAL A 261 -3.42 -5.84 -33.86
C VAL A 261 -4.63 -4.93 -33.56
N VAL A 262 -4.60 -4.19 -32.45
CA VAL A 262 -5.68 -3.23 -32.11
C VAL A 262 -5.82 -2.15 -33.18
N ILE A 263 -4.71 -1.60 -33.66
CA ILE A 263 -4.69 -0.60 -34.74
C ILE A 263 -5.28 -1.19 -36.03
N ALA A 264 -4.89 -2.41 -36.40
CA ALA A 264 -5.42 -3.08 -37.59
C ALA A 264 -6.94 -3.33 -37.51
N ILE A 265 -7.44 -3.71 -36.33
CA ILE A 265 -8.88 -3.89 -36.08
C ILE A 265 -9.61 -2.55 -36.22
N LEU A 266 -9.09 -1.49 -35.60
CA LEU A 266 -9.68 -0.15 -35.67
C LEU A 266 -9.72 0.38 -37.11
N LEU A 267 -8.59 0.33 -37.82
CA LEU A 267 -8.50 0.76 -39.22
C LEU A 267 -9.37 -0.09 -40.14
N GLY A 268 -9.38 -1.41 -39.95
CA GLY A 268 -10.23 -2.32 -40.72
C GLY A 268 -11.72 -2.05 -40.51
N SER A 269 -12.14 -1.88 -39.26
CA SER A 269 -13.54 -1.58 -38.92
C SER A 269 -13.99 -0.21 -39.45
N ALA A 270 -13.13 0.81 -39.36
CA ALA A 270 -13.39 2.13 -39.93
C ALA A 270 -13.45 2.09 -41.46
N ALA A 271 -12.53 1.36 -42.11
CA ALA A 271 -12.52 1.22 -43.56
C ALA A 271 -13.77 0.49 -44.07
N ILE A 272 -14.25 -0.53 -43.35
CA ILE A 272 -15.50 -1.25 -43.67
C ILE A 272 -16.71 -0.31 -43.52
N ALA A 273 -16.76 0.46 -42.43
CA ALA A 273 -17.85 1.40 -42.16
C ALA A 273 -17.97 2.52 -43.21
N VAL A 274 -16.84 2.99 -43.75
CA VAL A 274 -16.79 4.10 -44.73
C VAL A 274 -16.88 3.62 -46.18
N ARG A 275 -16.81 2.31 -46.45
CA ARG A 275 -16.71 1.78 -47.82
C ARG A 275 -17.94 2.01 -48.69
N ASN A 276 -19.15 1.98 -48.11
CA ASN A 276 -20.43 2.13 -48.82
C ASN A 276 -21.45 2.87 -47.93
N PRO A 277 -21.33 4.19 -47.73
CA PRO A 277 -22.26 4.94 -46.89
C PRO A 277 -23.65 4.96 -47.52
N GLN A 278 -24.67 4.56 -46.76
CA GLN A 278 -26.06 4.68 -47.19
C GLN A 278 -26.71 5.91 -46.55
N THR A 279 -27.64 6.52 -47.28
CA THR A 279 -28.42 7.68 -46.79
C THR A 279 -29.40 7.31 -45.68
N VAL A 280 -29.80 6.03 -45.60
CA VAL A 280 -30.47 5.45 -44.43
C VAL A 280 -29.47 4.48 -43.79
N PRO A 281 -28.94 4.79 -42.60
CA PRO A 281 -27.85 4.01 -42.01
C PRO A 281 -28.34 2.62 -41.59
N THR A 282 -27.56 1.60 -41.96
CA THR A 282 -27.72 0.21 -41.50
C THR A 282 -26.95 -0.02 -40.21
N ASP A 283 -27.21 -1.14 -39.50
CA ASP A 283 -26.75 -1.41 -38.13
C ASP A 283 -25.29 -1.03 -37.83
N GLY A 284 -24.34 -1.33 -38.73
CA GLY A 284 -22.93 -1.00 -38.56
C GLY A 284 -22.59 0.49 -38.71
N GLN A 285 -23.23 1.18 -39.66
CA GLN A 285 -23.04 2.63 -39.87
C GLN A 285 -23.61 3.42 -38.69
N ASN A 286 -24.79 3.01 -38.17
CA ASN A 286 -25.40 3.59 -36.97
C ASN A 286 -24.46 3.56 -35.75
N PHE A 287 -23.76 2.45 -35.55
CA PHE A 287 -22.82 2.31 -34.43
C PHE A 287 -21.65 3.29 -34.53
N PHE A 288 -21.05 3.46 -35.71
CA PHE A 288 -19.94 4.39 -35.91
C PHE A 288 -20.37 5.85 -35.87
N GLU A 289 -21.56 6.17 -36.37
CA GLU A 289 -22.16 7.51 -36.25
C GLU A 289 -22.41 7.87 -34.79
N TYR A 290 -22.96 6.94 -33.99
CA TYR A 290 -23.16 7.12 -32.56
C TYR A 290 -21.83 7.36 -31.81
N ILE A 291 -20.79 6.59 -32.14
CA ILE A 291 -19.46 6.80 -31.56
C ILE A 291 -18.90 8.17 -31.93
N LEU A 292 -19.04 8.58 -33.20
CA LEU A 292 -18.54 9.88 -33.66
C LEU A 292 -19.30 11.03 -33.00
N GLU A 293 -20.61 10.91 -32.85
CA GLU A 293 -21.46 11.87 -32.13
C GLU A 293 -21.07 11.95 -30.65
N PHE A 294 -20.87 10.81 -29.98
CA PHE A 294 -20.38 10.76 -28.61
C PHE A 294 -19.02 11.47 -28.45
N ILE A 295 -18.07 11.23 -29.36
CA ILE A 295 -16.75 11.89 -29.33
C ILE A 295 -16.89 13.40 -29.59
N ARG A 296 -17.77 13.79 -30.51
CA ARG A 296 -18.06 15.21 -30.81
C ARG A 296 -18.67 15.91 -29.59
N ASP A 297 -19.63 15.29 -28.92
CA ASP A 297 -20.28 15.84 -27.73
C ASP A 297 -19.31 15.93 -26.56
N LEU A 298 -18.46 14.92 -26.37
CA LEU A 298 -17.39 14.94 -25.38
C LEU A 298 -16.41 16.08 -25.67
N SER A 299 -15.98 16.21 -26.93
CA SER A 299 -15.05 17.26 -27.35
C SER A 299 -15.69 18.65 -27.19
N LYS A 300 -16.96 18.82 -27.56
CA LYS A 300 -17.73 20.07 -27.42
C LYS A 300 -17.91 20.46 -25.95
N THR A 301 -18.19 19.51 -25.07
CA THR A 301 -18.37 19.75 -23.64
C THR A 301 -17.05 20.15 -22.97
N GLN A 302 -15.94 19.51 -23.35
CA GLN A 302 -14.63 19.73 -22.72
C GLN A 302 -13.84 20.91 -23.33
N ILE A 303 -13.94 21.12 -24.64
CA ILE A 303 -13.17 22.13 -25.38
C ILE A 303 -14.02 23.37 -25.68
N GLY A 304 -15.34 23.24 -25.81
CA GLY A 304 -16.27 24.31 -26.20
C GLY A 304 -16.42 24.46 -27.71
N GLU A 305 -16.68 25.68 -28.20
CA GLU A 305 -17.15 25.90 -29.59
C GLU A 305 -16.11 25.52 -30.67
N ASP A 306 -14.81 25.65 -30.40
CA ASP A 306 -13.73 25.31 -31.34
C ASP A 306 -13.24 23.84 -31.22
N TYR A 307 -14.15 22.91 -30.92
CA TYR A 307 -13.80 21.50 -30.72
C TYR A 307 -13.47 20.73 -32.01
N GLY A 308 -13.91 21.23 -33.18
CA GLY A 308 -13.82 20.53 -34.47
C GLY A 308 -12.44 19.93 -34.80
N PRO A 309 -11.33 20.70 -34.73
CA PRO A 309 -9.98 20.19 -35.00
C PRO A 309 -9.49 19.11 -34.04
N TRP A 310 -10.08 19.03 -32.84
CA TRP A 310 -9.67 18.09 -31.78
C TRP A 310 -10.39 16.75 -31.85
N VAL A 311 -11.52 16.69 -32.56
CA VAL A 311 -12.34 15.47 -32.71
C VAL A 311 -11.52 14.27 -33.23
N PRO A 312 -10.68 14.40 -34.27
CA PRO A 312 -9.88 13.26 -34.75
C PRO A 312 -8.86 12.77 -33.72
N PHE A 313 -8.22 13.69 -32.99
CA PHE A 313 -7.23 13.35 -31.97
C PHE A 313 -7.87 12.67 -30.74
N ILE A 314 -8.93 13.26 -30.20
CA ILE A 314 -9.66 12.70 -29.06
C ILE A 314 -10.29 11.36 -29.44
N GLY A 315 -10.88 11.28 -30.63
CA GLY A 315 -11.51 10.06 -31.13
C GLY A 315 -10.53 8.92 -31.32
N THR A 316 -9.36 9.18 -31.90
CA THR A 316 -8.32 8.15 -32.09
C THR A 316 -7.76 7.65 -30.75
N MET A 317 -7.48 8.55 -29.81
CA MET A 317 -7.03 8.17 -28.46
C MET A 317 -8.10 7.41 -27.68
N PHE A 318 -9.34 7.89 -27.70
CA PHE A 318 -10.47 7.24 -27.01
C PHE A 318 -10.71 5.83 -27.55
N LEU A 319 -10.83 5.68 -28.87
CA LEU A 319 -11.07 4.40 -29.51
C LEU A 319 -9.90 3.43 -29.30
N PHE A 320 -8.66 3.92 -29.37
CA PHE A 320 -7.48 3.11 -29.10
C PHE A 320 -7.45 2.61 -27.66
N ILE A 321 -7.69 3.47 -26.67
CA ILE A 321 -7.72 3.08 -25.25
C ILE A 321 -8.88 2.12 -25.00
N PHE A 322 -10.06 2.41 -25.54
CA PHE A 322 -11.26 1.59 -25.36
C PHE A 322 -11.06 0.18 -25.92
N VAL A 323 -10.63 0.05 -27.18
CA VAL A 323 -10.39 -1.25 -27.81
C VAL A 323 -9.19 -1.95 -27.19
N SER A 324 -8.13 -1.24 -26.79
CA SER A 324 -7.01 -1.84 -26.08
C SER A 324 -7.45 -2.47 -24.76
N ASN A 325 -8.26 -1.78 -23.96
CA ASN A 325 -8.79 -2.29 -22.69
C ASN A 325 -9.69 -3.52 -22.91
N TRP A 326 -10.56 -3.48 -23.92
CA TRP A 326 -11.45 -4.59 -24.24
C TRP A 326 -10.75 -5.74 -24.97
N SER A 327 -9.60 -5.49 -25.61
CA SER A 327 -8.85 -6.51 -26.35
C SER A 327 -8.41 -7.66 -25.45
N GLY A 328 -8.14 -7.40 -24.16
CA GLY A 328 -7.81 -8.45 -23.18
C GLY A 328 -8.95 -9.44 -22.92
N ALA A 329 -10.21 -9.02 -23.17
CA ALA A 329 -11.40 -9.84 -23.02
C ALA A 329 -11.93 -10.38 -24.36
N LEU A 330 -11.78 -9.61 -25.45
CA LEU A 330 -12.32 -9.92 -26.77
C LEU A 330 -11.40 -10.82 -27.61
N LEU A 331 -10.08 -10.72 -27.43
CA LEU A 331 -9.12 -11.48 -28.21
C LEU A 331 -8.56 -12.64 -27.37
N PRO A 332 -8.57 -13.88 -27.90
CA PRO A 332 -8.09 -15.05 -27.17
C PRO A 332 -6.55 -15.13 -27.21
N TRP A 333 -5.88 -14.15 -26.58
CA TRP A 333 -4.42 -14.02 -26.58
C TRP A 333 -3.67 -15.25 -26.06
N LYS A 334 -4.32 -16.06 -25.22
CA LYS A 334 -3.77 -17.31 -24.67
C LYS A 334 -3.54 -18.44 -25.69
N ILE A 335 -4.04 -18.30 -26.93
CA ILE A 335 -3.83 -19.28 -27.99
C ILE A 335 -2.41 -19.16 -28.57
N ILE A 336 -1.79 -17.98 -28.50
CA ILE A 336 -0.46 -17.73 -29.05
C ILE A 336 0.56 -17.77 -27.90
N GLN A 337 1.34 -18.85 -27.83
CA GLN A 337 2.40 -19.02 -26.83
C GLN A 337 3.69 -18.35 -27.31
N LEU A 338 4.17 -17.36 -26.55
CA LEU A 338 5.48 -16.74 -26.76
C LEU A 338 6.55 -17.49 -25.96
N PRO A 339 7.82 -17.46 -26.40
CA PRO A 339 8.91 -18.12 -25.67
C PRO A 339 9.13 -17.56 -24.26
N HIS A 340 8.78 -16.29 -24.01
CA HIS A 340 8.80 -15.63 -22.70
C HIS A 340 7.63 -14.62 -22.63
N GLY A 341 6.75 -14.71 -21.62
CA GLY A 341 5.58 -13.82 -21.43
C GLY A 341 4.27 -14.32 -22.08
N GLU A 342 3.12 -13.83 -21.60
CA GLU A 342 1.78 -14.10 -22.19
C GLU A 342 1.30 -12.87 -22.94
N LEU A 343 0.81 -13.00 -24.18
CA LEU A 343 0.13 -11.90 -24.88
C LEU A 343 -1.07 -11.43 -24.06
N ALA A 344 -1.22 -10.11 -23.95
CA ALA A 344 -2.26 -9.49 -23.18
C ALA A 344 -2.62 -8.13 -23.77
N ALA A 345 -3.64 -7.46 -23.23
CA ALA A 345 -4.01 -6.12 -23.66
C ALA A 345 -2.81 -5.15 -23.61
N PRO A 346 -2.64 -4.25 -24.59
CA PRO A 346 -1.54 -3.27 -24.58
C PRO A 346 -1.47 -2.42 -23.30
N THR A 347 -2.62 -2.14 -22.69
CA THR A 347 -2.78 -1.36 -21.45
C THR A 347 -2.42 -2.11 -20.18
N ASN A 348 -2.13 -3.42 -20.27
CA ASN A 348 -1.57 -4.15 -19.13
C ASN A 348 -0.12 -3.72 -18.83
N ASP A 349 0.56 -3.08 -19.79
CA ASP A 349 1.86 -2.48 -19.56
C ASP A 349 1.69 -1.04 -19.06
N ILE A 350 2.30 -0.74 -17.91
CA ILE A 350 2.26 0.59 -17.30
C ILE A 350 2.91 1.64 -18.21
N ASN A 351 3.92 1.27 -18.97
CA ASN A 351 4.62 2.16 -19.89
C ASN A 351 3.69 2.62 -21.01
N THR A 352 2.85 1.72 -21.54
CA THR A 352 1.81 2.07 -22.52
C THR A 352 0.79 3.05 -21.91
N THR A 353 0.38 2.81 -20.66
CA THR A 353 -0.60 3.65 -19.98
C THR A 353 -0.05 5.07 -19.74
N VAL A 354 1.20 5.18 -19.31
CA VAL A 354 1.89 6.46 -19.12
C VAL A 354 2.12 7.17 -20.47
N ALA A 355 2.53 6.43 -21.50
CA ALA A 355 2.76 6.96 -22.85
C ALA A 355 1.49 7.51 -23.52
N LEU A 356 0.30 7.03 -23.15
CA LEU A 356 -0.98 7.57 -23.62
C LEU A 356 -1.47 8.74 -22.74
N ALA A 357 -1.26 8.66 -21.42
CA ALA A 357 -1.69 9.68 -20.48
C ALA A 357 -0.96 11.02 -20.67
N LEU A 358 0.35 10.98 -20.97
CA LEU A 358 1.18 12.18 -21.07
C LEU A 358 0.82 13.06 -22.28
N PRO A 359 0.73 12.55 -23.52
CA PRO A 359 0.26 13.33 -24.67
C PRO A 359 -1.17 13.82 -24.50
N THR A 360 -2.06 13.02 -23.91
CA THR A 360 -3.45 13.41 -23.64
C THR A 360 -3.50 14.60 -22.67
N SER A 361 -2.68 14.56 -21.62
CA SER A 361 -2.56 15.66 -20.66
C SER A 361 -2.00 16.93 -21.31
N VAL A 362 -0.93 16.81 -22.11
CA VAL A 362 -0.33 17.94 -22.83
C VAL A 362 -1.31 18.56 -23.83
N ALA A 363 -2.04 17.75 -24.60
CA ALA A 363 -3.06 18.22 -25.53
C ALA A 363 -4.20 18.97 -24.80
N TYR A 364 -4.66 18.46 -23.66
CA TYR A 364 -5.69 19.13 -22.86
C TYR A 364 -5.22 20.50 -22.33
N PHE A 365 -3.99 20.57 -21.79
CA PHE A 365 -3.42 21.83 -21.33
C PHE A 365 -3.20 22.82 -22.48
N TYR A 366 -2.72 22.35 -23.63
CA TYR A 366 -2.54 23.18 -24.81
C TYR A 366 -3.88 23.75 -25.31
N ALA A 367 -4.91 22.90 -25.45
CA ALA A 367 -6.25 23.32 -25.85
C ALA A 367 -6.84 24.36 -24.87
N GLY A 368 -6.65 24.16 -23.57
CA GLY A 368 -7.09 25.09 -22.52
C GLY A 368 -6.38 26.45 -22.57
N LEU A 369 -5.06 26.45 -22.83
CA LEU A 369 -4.25 27.67 -22.93
C LEU A 369 -4.53 28.47 -24.21
N THR A 370 -4.85 27.81 -25.32
CA THR A 370 -5.13 28.48 -26.61
C THR A 370 -6.47 29.21 -26.67
N LYS A 371 -7.36 29.03 -25.68
CA LYS A 371 -8.77 29.45 -25.78
C LYS A 371 -9.11 30.87 -25.28
N LYS A 372 -8.20 31.67 -24.68
CA LYS A 372 -8.47 33.12 -24.50
C LYS A 372 -7.31 33.94 -23.91
N GLU A 373 -7.03 35.06 -24.58
CA GLU A 373 -6.81 36.35 -23.90
C GLU A 373 -7.95 36.57 -22.89
N GLY A 374 -7.62 36.70 -21.60
CA GLY A 374 -8.60 37.02 -20.56
C GLY A 374 -8.83 35.93 -19.52
N TRP A 375 -7.78 35.56 -18.79
CA TRP A 375 -7.91 35.51 -17.33
C TRP A 375 -7.54 36.89 -16.80
N VAL A 376 -8.50 37.82 -16.84
CA VAL A 376 -8.50 38.91 -15.88
C VAL A 376 -8.73 38.26 -14.52
N ILE A 377 -7.82 38.61 -13.61
CA ILE A 377 -7.64 38.18 -12.23
C ILE A 377 -8.83 38.67 -11.38
N SER A 378 -10.07 38.24 -11.66
CA SER A 378 -11.24 38.69 -10.89
C SER A 378 -12.05 37.60 -10.20
N GLU A 379 -11.74 36.32 -10.40
CA GLU A 379 -12.32 35.21 -9.62
C GLU A 379 -11.25 34.22 -9.14
N LEU A 380 -10.13 34.80 -8.70
CA LEU A 380 -9.06 34.11 -7.98
C LEU A 380 -9.44 33.83 -6.51
N THR A 381 -10.67 33.37 -6.27
CA THR A 381 -11.10 32.87 -4.96
C THR A 381 -11.44 31.39 -5.03
N MET A 382 -10.58 30.61 -5.68
CA MET A 382 -10.35 29.22 -5.30
C MET A 382 -8.86 28.93 -5.47
N ASN A 383 -8.23 28.42 -4.40
CA ASN A 383 -6.80 28.14 -4.33
C ASN A 383 -6.31 27.45 -5.62
N PRO A 384 -5.13 27.80 -6.17
CA PRO A 384 -4.52 27.08 -7.30
C PRO A 384 -4.38 25.57 -7.03
N LEU A 385 -4.30 25.20 -5.74
CA LEU A 385 -4.35 23.83 -5.26
C LEU A 385 -5.69 23.11 -5.54
N ILE A 386 -6.82 23.83 -5.53
CA ILE A 386 -8.16 23.29 -5.77
C ILE A 386 -8.41 23.12 -7.27
N SER A 387 -7.92 24.05 -8.11
CA SER A 387 -7.97 23.91 -9.57
C SER A 387 -7.03 22.78 -10.06
N ALA A 388 -5.82 22.68 -9.50
CA ALA A 388 -4.94 21.55 -9.73
C ALA A 388 -5.56 20.23 -9.22
N ALA A 389 -6.20 20.25 -8.04
CA ALA A 389 -6.89 19.09 -7.49
C ALA A 389 -8.13 18.68 -8.31
N SER A 390 -8.87 19.62 -8.91
CA SER A 390 -10.02 19.30 -9.77
C SER A 390 -9.57 18.71 -11.11
N VAL A 391 -8.46 19.17 -11.67
CA VAL A 391 -7.84 18.60 -12.88
C VAL A 391 -7.27 17.21 -12.62
N ILE A 392 -6.58 17.03 -11.49
CA ILE A 392 -6.11 15.72 -11.03
C ILE A 392 -7.29 14.80 -10.71
N ALA A 393 -8.37 15.31 -10.12
CA ALA A 393 -9.58 14.54 -9.83
C ALA A 393 -10.37 14.19 -11.09
N ALA A 394 -10.40 15.03 -12.13
CA ALA A 394 -11.03 14.72 -13.41
C ALA A 394 -10.22 13.68 -14.21
N GLY A 395 -8.88 13.84 -14.25
CA GLY A 395 -7.98 12.84 -14.83
C GLY A 395 -8.01 11.51 -14.08
N LEU A 396 -8.06 11.54 -12.74
CA LEU A 396 -8.29 10.37 -11.90
C LEU A 396 -9.70 9.83 -12.04
N ALA A 397 -10.75 10.63 -12.26
CA ALA A 397 -12.11 10.13 -12.42
C ALA A 397 -12.29 9.44 -13.77
N VAL A 398 -11.69 9.96 -14.84
CA VAL A 398 -11.64 9.30 -16.17
C VAL A 398 -10.75 8.05 -16.12
N GLY A 399 -9.63 8.10 -15.38
CA GLY A 399 -8.77 6.95 -15.08
C GLY A 399 -9.41 5.89 -14.15
N LEU A 400 -10.21 6.30 -13.17
CA LEU A 400 -10.89 5.42 -12.21
C LEU A 400 -12.19 4.85 -12.80
N ALA A 401 -12.89 5.60 -13.66
CA ALA A 401 -14.00 5.09 -14.45
C ALA A 401 -13.55 4.00 -15.44
N SER A 402 -12.27 4.02 -15.86
CA SER A 402 -11.65 2.95 -16.64
C SER A 402 -11.08 1.80 -15.79
N ILE A 403 -10.79 2.02 -14.50
CA ILE A 403 -10.41 0.97 -13.53
C ILE A 403 -11.63 0.19 -13.00
N GLY A 404 -12.81 0.82 -12.92
CA GLY A 404 -14.04 0.22 -12.40
C GLY A 404 -14.44 -1.11 -13.07
N PRO A 405 -14.44 -1.20 -14.42
CA PRO A 405 -14.69 -2.46 -15.12
C PRO A 405 -13.50 -3.43 -15.04
N GLY A 406 -12.26 -2.95 -15.08
CA GLY A 406 -11.05 -3.81 -15.11
C GLY A 406 -10.82 -4.61 -13.83
N VAL A 407 -11.06 -4.01 -12.66
CA VAL A 407 -10.91 -4.71 -11.36
C VAL A 407 -12.13 -5.57 -11.05
N GLY A 408 -13.32 -5.11 -11.42
CA GLY A 408 -14.59 -5.83 -11.21
C GLY A 408 -14.79 -7.02 -12.15
N GLN A 409 -14.41 -6.89 -13.43
CA GLN A 409 -14.53 -7.98 -14.41
C GLN A 409 -13.34 -8.94 -14.38
N GLY A 410 -12.13 -8.51 -14.03
CA GLY A 410 -10.99 -9.44 -13.88
C GLY A 410 -11.21 -10.47 -12.77
N THR A 411 -11.86 -10.06 -11.68
CA THR A 411 -12.22 -10.96 -10.57
C THR A 411 -13.50 -11.75 -10.86
N ALA A 412 -14.52 -11.15 -11.49
CA ALA A 412 -15.76 -11.84 -11.85
C ALA A 412 -15.59 -12.81 -13.03
N ALA A 413 -14.85 -12.45 -14.08
CA ALA A 413 -14.52 -13.31 -15.21
C ALA A 413 -13.51 -14.39 -14.81
N GLY A 414 -12.54 -14.08 -13.92
CA GLY A 414 -11.67 -15.08 -13.33
C GLY A 414 -12.44 -16.14 -12.54
N GLN A 415 -13.41 -15.73 -11.73
CA GLN A 415 -14.29 -16.65 -11.00
C GLN A 415 -15.32 -17.36 -11.90
N ALA A 416 -15.78 -16.72 -12.97
CA ALA A 416 -16.68 -17.32 -13.95
C ALA A 416 -15.97 -18.38 -14.81
N VAL A 417 -14.75 -18.10 -15.29
CA VAL A 417 -13.91 -19.04 -16.05
C VAL A 417 -13.47 -20.20 -15.17
N GLU A 418 -13.11 -19.95 -13.89
CA GLU A 418 -12.78 -21.01 -12.94
C GLU A 418 -14.01 -21.82 -12.47
N GLY A 419 -15.22 -21.25 -12.61
CA GLY A 419 -16.50 -21.91 -12.39
C GLY A 419 -16.97 -22.75 -13.57
N ILE A 420 -16.83 -22.23 -14.80
CA ILE A 420 -17.24 -22.88 -16.06
C ILE A 420 -16.30 -24.04 -16.39
N ALA A 421 -15.00 -23.91 -16.10
CA ALA A 421 -14.03 -24.99 -16.29
C ALA A 421 -14.24 -26.18 -15.33
N ARG A 422 -15.14 -26.09 -14.33
CA ARG A 422 -15.37 -27.17 -13.36
C ARG A 422 -16.51 -28.12 -13.72
N GLN A 423 -17.49 -27.75 -14.55
CA GLN A 423 -18.61 -28.64 -14.93
C GLN A 423 -19.30 -28.18 -16.24
N PRO A 424 -19.10 -28.87 -17.38
CA PRO A 424 -19.72 -28.49 -18.66
C PRO A 424 -21.20 -28.91 -18.82
N GLU A 425 -21.81 -29.64 -17.88
CA GLU A 425 -23.17 -30.20 -18.04
C GLU A 425 -24.26 -29.57 -17.14
N ALA A 426 -23.99 -28.46 -16.44
CA ALA A 426 -24.88 -27.96 -15.38
C ALA A 426 -25.66 -26.67 -15.69
N GLU A 427 -25.68 -26.20 -16.93
CA GLU A 427 -26.25 -24.89 -17.28
C GLU A 427 -27.78 -24.81 -17.13
N GLY A 428 -28.49 -25.94 -17.28
CA GLY A 428 -29.95 -25.99 -17.16
C GLY A 428 -30.53 -26.06 -15.73
N LYS A 429 -29.77 -26.52 -14.73
CA LYS A 429 -30.29 -26.79 -13.36
C LYS A 429 -30.02 -25.69 -12.34
N ILE A 430 -29.13 -24.73 -12.64
CA ILE A 430 -28.65 -23.72 -11.69
C ILE A 430 -29.60 -22.50 -11.62
N ARG A 431 -30.39 -22.24 -12.67
CA ARG A 431 -31.27 -21.06 -12.73
C ARG A 431 -32.46 -21.16 -11.76
N ASP A 432 -33.00 -22.37 -11.53
CA ASP A 432 -34.18 -22.56 -10.66
C ASP A 432 -33.82 -22.70 -9.17
N ASN A 433 -32.74 -23.40 -8.84
CA ASN A 433 -32.30 -23.57 -7.45
C ASN A 433 -31.79 -22.27 -6.81
N ARG A 434 -31.24 -21.33 -7.62
CA ARG A 434 -30.77 -20.04 -7.12
C ARG A 434 -31.93 -19.12 -6.75
N LYS A 435 -33.03 -19.15 -7.51
CA LYS A 435 -34.26 -18.38 -7.24
C LYS A 435 -34.92 -18.85 -5.94
N GLN A 436 -34.99 -20.17 -5.70
CA GLN A 436 -35.56 -20.74 -4.47
C GLN A 436 -34.69 -20.49 -3.22
N ARG A 437 -33.36 -20.49 -3.35
CA ARG A 437 -32.45 -20.18 -2.22
C ARG A 437 -32.43 -18.70 -1.84
N ILE A 438 -32.57 -17.80 -2.81
CA ILE A 438 -32.66 -16.36 -2.54
C ILE A 438 -34.00 -16.04 -1.85
N LEU A 439 -35.11 -16.64 -2.31
CA LEU A 439 -36.42 -16.43 -1.70
C LEU A 439 -36.52 -16.98 -0.26
N SER A 440 -35.89 -18.13 0.03
CA SER A 440 -35.83 -18.68 1.40
C SER A 440 -34.90 -17.90 2.31
N ALA A 441 -33.79 -17.36 1.80
CA ALA A 441 -32.90 -16.49 2.57
C ALA A 441 -33.56 -15.13 2.92
N ILE A 442 -34.34 -14.55 1.99
CA ILE A 442 -35.12 -13.34 2.24
C ILE A 442 -36.18 -13.60 3.32
N ARG A 443 -36.96 -14.69 3.21
CA ARG A 443 -37.98 -15.07 4.20
C ARG A 443 -37.41 -15.29 5.60
N ASN A 444 -36.28 -16.00 5.73
CA ASN A 444 -35.62 -16.20 7.03
C ASN A 444 -35.05 -14.88 7.61
N SER A 445 -34.63 -13.96 6.75
CA SER A 445 -34.14 -12.64 7.20
C SER A 445 -35.26 -11.75 7.74
N GLU A 446 -36.48 -11.87 7.20
CA GLU A 446 -37.67 -11.16 7.69
C GLU A 446 -38.17 -11.73 9.03
N GLU A 447 -38.15 -13.05 9.22
CA GLU A 447 -38.47 -13.70 10.50
C GLU A 447 -37.48 -13.31 11.62
N LEU A 448 -36.18 -13.29 11.32
CA LEU A 448 -35.15 -12.85 12.26
C LEU A 448 -35.30 -11.36 12.63
N ARG A 449 -35.73 -10.53 11.67
CA ARG A 449 -36.00 -9.09 11.90
C ARG A 449 -37.24 -8.89 12.78
N GLY A 450 -38.30 -9.66 12.56
CA GLY A 450 -39.50 -9.65 13.39
C GLY A 450 -39.23 -10.08 14.84
N GLY A 451 -38.49 -11.17 15.03
CA GLY A 451 -38.12 -11.65 16.38
C GLY A 451 -37.20 -10.67 17.13
N ALA A 452 -36.29 -10.00 16.43
CA ALA A 452 -35.43 -8.99 17.04
C ALA A 452 -36.23 -7.74 17.47
N ILE A 453 -37.23 -7.33 16.69
CA ILE A 453 -38.10 -6.19 17.03
C ILE A 453 -38.96 -6.51 18.26
N GLU A 454 -39.54 -7.71 18.34
CA GLU A 454 -40.35 -8.13 19.50
C GLU A 454 -39.51 -8.18 20.80
N GLN A 455 -38.26 -8.64 20.72
CA GLN A 455 -37.33 -8.65 21.86
C GLN A 455 -36.96 -7.22 22.30
N LEU A 456 -36.78 -6.30 21.34
CA LEU A 456 -36.48 -4.90 21.61
C LEU A 456 -37.65 -4.15 22.26
N GLU A 457 -38.89 -4.47 21.87
CA GLU A 457 -40.10 -3.94 22.49
C GLU A 457 -40.29 -4.47 23.92
N LYS A 458 -40.08 -5.77 24.15
CA LYS A 458 -40.08 -6.35 25.52
C LYS A 458 -39.01 -5.73 26.41
N ALA A 459 -37.82 -5.47 25.87
CA ALA A 459 -36.75 -4.79 26.59
C ALA A 459 -37.10 -3.33 26.93
N ARG A 460 -37.70 -2.58 25.98
CA ARG A 460 -38.18 -1.20 26.21
C ARG A 460 -39.31 -1.14 27.25
N ALA A 461 -40.21 -2.11 27.28
CA ALA A 461 -41.29 -2.18 28.28
C ALA A 461 -40.74 -2.42 29.69
N ARG A 462 -39.71 -3.28 29.83
CA ARG A 462 -39.01 -3.50 31.11
C ARG A 462 -38.27 -2.26 31.59
N LEU A 463 -37.60 -1.55 30.68
CA LEU A 463 -36.91 -0.29 30.98
C LEU A 463 -37.88 0.78 31.49
N ARG A 464 -39.05 0.93 30.85
CA ARG A 464 -40.08 1.87 31.33
C ARG A 464 -40.59 1.53 32.73
N LYS A 465 -40.74 0.25 33.06
CA LYS A 465 -41.11 -0.20 34.41
C LYS A 465 -40.06 0.20 35.45
N VAL A 466 -38.78 -0.01 35.13
CA VAL A 466 -37.66 0.39 36.01
C VAL A 466 -37.60 1.91 36.18
N GLU A 467 -37.87 2.68 35.13
CA GLU A 467 -37.95 4.15 35.22
C GLU A 467 -39.12 4.60 36.12
N THR A 468 -40.28 3.95 36.04
CA THR A 468 -41.42 4.29 36.90
C THR A 468 -41.15 3.94 38.37
N GLU A 469 -40.55 2.78 38.63
CA GLU A 469 -40.15 2.36 39.99
C GLU A 469 -39.06 3.29 40.57
N ALA A 470 -38.12 3.76 39.74
CA ALA A 470 -37.09 4.71 40.16
C ALA A 470 -37.65 6.09 40.50
N ASP A 471 -38.64 6.58 39.73
CA ASP A 471 -39.33 7.84 40.02
C ASP A 471 -40.18 7.75 41.30
N GLU A 472 -40.83 6.61 41.54
CA GLU A 472 -41.61 6.35 42.75
C GLU A 472 -40.71 6.31 44.00
N PHE A 473 -39.53 5.72 43.88
CA PHE A 473 -38.50 5.72 44.94
C PHE A 473 -37.96 7.13 45.21
N ARG A 474 -37.81 7.96 44.15
CA ARG A 474 -37.37 9.34 44.28
C ARG A 474 -38.40 10.17 45.05
N VAL A 475 -39.68 10.08 44.70
CA VAL A 475 -40.77 10.83 45.36
C VAL A 475 -40.93 10.41 46.83
N ASN A 476 -40.93 9.11 47.12
CA ASN A 476 -41.08 8.62 48.49
C ASN A 476 -39.85 8.91 49.35
N GLY A 477 -38.63 8.77 48.80
CA GLY A 477 -37.39 9.07 49.51
C GLY A 477 -37.25 10.54 49.91
N TYR A 478 -37.70 11.48 49.06
CA TYR A 478 -37.75 12.90 49.44
C TYR A 478 -38.75 13.15 50.58
N SER A 479 -39.90 12.47 50.59
CA SER A 479 -40.91 12.62 51.65
C SER A 479 -40.48 12.06 53.01
N GLU A 480 -39.68 10.98 53.04
CA GLU A 480 -39.11 10.43 54.28
C GLU A 480 -38.02 11.33 54.85
N ILE A 481 -37.13 11.87 54.00
CA ILE A 481 -36.08 12.81 54.43
C ILE A 481 -36.70 14.09 55.00
N GLU A 482 -37.82 14.57 54.45
CA GLU A 482 -38.51 15.77 54.92
C GLU A 482 -39.29 15.54 56.25
N ARG A 483 -39.76 14.31 56.50
CA ARG A 483 -40.36 13.92 57.79
C ARG A 483 -39.31 13.75 58.89
N GLU A 484 -38.14 13.19 58.56
CA GLU A 484 -37.04 13.02 59.51
C GLU A 484 -36.47 14.39 59.93
N LYS A 485 -36.40 15.35 58.99
CA LYS A 485 -35.93 16.72 59.24
C LYS A 485 -36.87 17.56 60.12
N ASN A 486 -38.15 17.20 60.21
CA ASN A 486 -39.13 17.84 61.10
C ASN A 486 -39.24 17.15 62.48
N ARG A 487 -38.53 16.04 62.70
CA ARG A 487 -38.47 15.32 63.99
C ARG A 487 -37.23 15.67 64.83
N ILE A 488 -36.22 16.29 64.22
CA ILE A 488 -35.02 16.84 64.85
C ILE A 488 -35.23 18.33 65.04
#